data_AF-A0AAD2R9P1-F1
#
_entry.id   AF-A0AAD2R9P1-F1
#
_cell.length_a   1.000
_cell.length_b   1.000
_cell.length_c   1.000
_cell.angle_alpha   90.00
_cell.angle_beta   90.00
_cell.angle_gamma   90.00
#
_symmetry.space_group_name_H-M   'P 1'
#
loop_
_entity.id
_entity.type
_entity.pdbx_description
1 polymer ?
#
loop_
_entity_poly.entity_id
_entity_poly.type
_entity_poly.pdbx_seq_one_letter_code
_entity_poly.pdbx_strand_id
1 'polypeptide(L)'
;MSKKNVKIFMFTVLFTILLIPSNVNAYTKLGYSLSKPTAKNFKFYINGSAISYKNIIINGAKSWNASPYVNTVSMGRDVNPHFTISSSAKDRGATVAICETWTYKGTKVVAKNEVTTFKAFRSLSAGDKTETIAHEFGHGLGLGHVKTKNAIMLDVGFTKKIKPQTDDLNGIKSIYR
;
A
#
# COMPACT_ATOMS: atom_id res chain seq x y z
N MET A 1 -22.36 -7.75 50.99
CA MET A 1 -21.68 -8.59 49.97
C MET A 1 -20.40 -9.16 50.58
N SER A 2 -20.18 -10.47 50.59
CA SER A 2 -18.98 -11.04 51.23
C SER A 2 -17.70 -10.63 50.47
N LYS A 3 -16.56 -10.48 51.16
CA LYS A 3 -15.26 -10.16 50.52
C LYS A 3 -14.88 -11.16 49.41
N LYS A 4 -15.41 -12.39 49.44
CA LYS A 4 -15.22 -13.42 48.41
C LYS A 4 -16.02 -13.11 47.13
N ASN A 5 -17.24 -12.59 47.26
CA ASN A 5 -18.11 -12.22 46.14
C ASN A 5 -17.61 -10.96 45.41
N VAL A 6 -16.95 -10.04 46.11
CA VAL A 6 -16.30 -8.86 45.51
C VAL A 6 -15.10 -9.25 44.64
N LYS A 7 -14.28 -10.22 45.09
CA LYS A 7 -13.12 -10.72 44.32
C LYS A 7 -13.53 -11.47 43.04
N ILE A 8 -14.57 -12.30 43.11
CA ILE A 8 -15.09 -13.01 41.93
C ILE A 8 -15.67 -12.02 40.92
N PHE A 9 -16.41 -11.01 41.38
CA PHE A 9 -16.97 -9.97 40.51
C PHE A 9 -15.90 -9.09 39.85
N MET A 10 -14.82 -8.74 40.56
CA MET A 10 -13.69 -8.02 39.96
C MET A 10 -12.95 -8.87 38.92
N PHE A 11 -12.85 -10.19 39.12
CA PHE A 11 -12.13 -11.07 38.18
C PHE A 11 -12.91 -11.30 36.89
N THR A 12 -14.25 -11.39 36.94
CA THR A 12 -15.10 -11.51 35.74
C THR A 12 -15.16 -10.22 34.93
N VAL A 13 -15.18 -9.04 35.57
CA VAL A 13 -15.14 -7.74 34.86
C VAL A 13 -13.80 -7.51 34.17
N LEU A 14 -12.68 -7.96 34.77
CA LEU A 14 -11.36 -7.83 34.15
C LEU A 14 -11.21 -8.73 32.90
N PHE A 15 -11.86 -9.90 32.90
CA PHE A 15 -11.82 -10.85 31.78
C PHE A 15 -12.68 -10.41 30.59
N THR A 16 -13.78 -9.69 30.82
CA THR A 16 -14.64 -9.17 29.73
C THR A 16 -14.04 -7.97 29.01
N ILE A 17 -13.23 -7.14 29.70
CA ILE A 17 -12.53 -6.00 29.06
C ILE A 17 -11.45 -6.48 28.08
N LEU A 18 -10.85 -7.65 28.32
CA LEU A 18 -9.86 -8.28 27.43
C LEU A 18 -10.48 -8.89 26.16
N LEU A 19 -11.80 -9.02 26.10
CA LEU A 19 -12.54 -9.57 24.97
C LEU A 19 -13.20 -8.50 24.09
N ILE A 20 -12.99 -7.20 24.40
CA ILE A 20 -13.48 -6.13 23.53
C ILE A 20 -12.65 -6.21 22.24
N PRO A 21 -13.25 -6.57 21.09
CA PRO A 21 -12.51 -6.54 19.84
C PRO A 21 -12.04 -5.10 19.63
N SER A 22 -10.72 -4.92 19.57
CA SER A 22 -10.15 -3.66 19.10
C SER A 22 -10.81 -3.37 17.77
N ASN A 23 -11.47 -2.21 17.64
CA ASN A 23 -12.05 -1.76 16.39
C ASN A 23 -10.94 -1.80 15.32
N VAL A 24 -10.90 -2.89 14.56
CA VAL A 24 -10.08 -2.99 13.36
C VAL A 24 -10.74 -1.98 12.44
N ASN A 25 -10.13 -0.81 12.27
CA ASN A 25 -10.50 0.10 11.21
C ASN A 25 -10.40 -0.71 9.93
N ALA A 26 -11.56 -1.04 9.35
CA ALA A 26 -11.61 -1.82 8.13
C ALA A 26 -10.95 -0.97 7.05
N TYR A 27 -9.84 -1.47 6.54
CA TYR A 27 -9.08 -0.80 5.50
C TYR A 27 -9.99 -0.52 4.29
N THR A 28 -10.01 0.72 3.78
CA THR A 28 -10.80 1.05 2.58
C THR A 28 -10.19 0.33 1.38
N LYS A 29 -10.96 -0.54 0.72
CA LYS A 29 -10.50 -1.29 -0.46
C LYS A 29 -11.00 -0.61 -1.73
N LEU A 30 -10.19 -0.59 -2.77
CA LEU A 30 -10.56 0.03 -4.06
C LEU A 30 -11.50 -0.84 -4.92
N GLY A 31 -11.85 -2.04 -4.46
CA GLY A 31 -12.76 -2.95 -5.17
C GLY A 31 -12.10 -3.75 -6.30
N TYR A 32 -10.81 -3.53 -6.56
CA TYR A 32 -9.99 -4.30 -7.48
C TYR A 32 -8.67 -4.75 -6.84
N SER A 33 -8.10 -5.85 -7.33
CA SER A 33 -6.80 -6.35 -6.90
C SER A 33 -6.17 -7.26 -7.95
N LEU A 34 -4.84 -7.40 -7.91
CA LEU A 34 -4.15 -8.51 -8.59
C LEU A 34 -4.73 -9.86 -8.13
N SER A 35 -4.53 -10.93 -8.92
CA SER A 35 -4.77 -12.29 -8.44
C SER A 35 -3.76 -12.66 -7.33
N LYS A 36 -4.12 -13.56 -6.40
CA LYS A 36 -3.20 -14.01 -5.34
C LYS A 36 -1.86 -14.53 -5.87
N PRO A 37 -1.81 -15.41 -6.91
CA PRO A 37 -0.53 -15.85 -7.48
C PRO A 37 0.29 -14.72 -8.09
N THR A 38 -0.39 -13.78 -8.76
CA THR A 38 0.25 -12.59 -9.35
C THR A 38 0.84 -11.69 -8.27
N ALA A 39 0.10 -11.43 -7.19
CA ALA A 39 0.55 -10.54 -6.13
C ALA A 39 1.80 -11.07 -5.42
N LYS A 40 1.96 -12.39 -5.28
CA LYS A 40 3.19 -13.02 -4.75
C LYS A 40 4.40 -12.92 -5.68
N ASN A 41 4.20 -12.56 -6.94
CA ASN A 41 5.27 -12.53 -7.95
C ASN A 41 5.09 -11.32 -8.89
N PHE A 42 4.65 -10.18 -8.35
CA PHE A 42 4.32 -9.06 -9.21
C PHE A 42 5.58 -8.46 -9.81
N LYS A 43 5.41 -7.89 -10.99
CA LYS A 43 6.49 -7.42 -11.85
C LYS A 43 6.26 -5.97 -12.18
N PHE A 44 7.33 -5.21 -12.36
CA PHE A 44 7.18 -3.82 -12.75
C PHE A 44 8.24 -3.41 -13.76
N TYR A 45 7.88 -2.40 -14.55
CA TYR A 45 8.72 -1.82 -15.57
C TYR A 45 8.90 -0.34 -15.28
N ILE A 46 10.15 0.11 -15.29
CA ILE A 46 10.50 1.52 -15.16
C ILE A 46 10.68 2.06 -16.58
N ASN A 47 9.74 2.90 -17.01
CA ASN A 47 9.85 3.60 -18.27
C ASN A 47 11.07 4.53 -18.27
N GLY A 48 11.68 4.76 -19.43
CA GLY A 48 12.85 5.63 -19.58
C GLY A 48 12.64 7.04 -19.00
N SER A 49 11.42 7.57 -19.03
CA SER A 49 11.07 8.85 -18.40
C SER A 49 11.31 8.89 -16.89
N ALA A 50 11.19 7.75 -16.19
CA ALA A 50 11.34 7.63 -14.75
C ALA A 50 12.68 7.02 -14.32
N ILE A 51 13.62 6.77 -15.26
CA ILE A 51 14.84 6.01 -14.98
C ILE A 51 15.76 6.68 -13.97
N SER A 52 15.74 8.01 -13.88
CA SER A 52 16.49 8.77 -12.88
C SER A 52 16.05 8.46 -11.44
N TYR A 53 14.84 7.94 -11.25
CA TYR A 53 14.29 7.52 -9.96
C TYR A 53 14.39 6.02 -9.73
N LYS A 54 15.18 5.28 -10.51
CA LYS A 54 15.21 3.80 -10.48
C LYS A 54 15.33 3.21 -9.08
N ASN A 55 16.30 3.67 -8.28
CA ASN A 55 16.53 3.12 -6.94
C ASN A 55 15.38 3.45 -5.98
N ILE A 56 14.82 4.66 -6.08
CA ILE A 56 13.64 5.07 -5.31
C ILE A 56 12.45 4.17 -5.63
N ILE A 57 12.22 3.89 -6.92
CA ILE A 57 11.11 3.06 -7.39
C ILE A 57 11.26 1.61 -6.92
N ILE A 58 12.45 1.04 -7.08
CA ILE A 58 12.76 -0.33 -6.63
C ILE A 58 12.55 -0.44 -5.11
N ASN A 59 13.01 0.54 -4.34
CA ASN A 59 12.86 0.55 -2.89
C ASN A 59 11.38 0.66 -2.46
N GLY A 60 10.61 1.53 -3.12
CA GLY A 60 9.17 1.65 -2.87
C GLY A 60 8.42 0.36 -3.15
N ALA A 61 8.69 -0.29 -4.30
CA ALA A 61 8.10 -1.57 -4.65
C ALA A 61 8.45 -2.68 -3.65
N LYS A 62 9.75 -2.83 -3.32
CA LYS A 62 10.25 -3.88 -2.41
C LYS A 62 9.79 -3.70 -0.97
N SER A 63 9.38 -2.50 -0.57
CA SER A 63 8.89 -2.25 0.78
C SER A 63 7.68 -3.14 1.14
N TRP A 64 6.88 -3.51 0.14
CA TRP A 64 5.71 -4.39 0.29
C TRP A 64 6.05 -5.87 0.53
N ASN A 65 7.29 -6.29 0.25
CA ASN A 65 7.76 -7.65 0.55
C ASN A 65 7.77 -7.98 2.06
N ALA A 66 7.52 -6.98 2.93
CA ALA A 66 7.26 -7.19 4.35
C ALA A 66 5.99 -8.02 4.62
N SER A 67 5.04 -8.06 3.67
CA SER A 67 3.86 -8.93 3.75
C SER A 67 4.13 -10.29 3.09
N PRO A 68 3.77 -11.42 3.71
CA PRO A 68 3.96 -12.75 3.11
C PRO A 68 3.00 -13.03 1.93
N TYR A 69 2.05 -12.13 1.67
CA TYR A 69 1.03 -12.30 0.64
C TYR A 69 1.38 -11.61 -0.68
N VAL A 70 2.36 -10.70 -0.67
CA VAL A 70 2.80 -9.98 -1.86
C VAL A 70 4.32 -9.97 -1.93
N ASN A 71 4.86 -10.09 -3.13
CA ASN A 71 6.30 -10.01 -3.33
C ASN A 71 6.59 -9.58 -4.77
N THR A 72 7.56 -8.68 -4.92
CA THR A 72 8.08 -8.33 -6.24
C THR A 72 9.35 -9.11 -6.57
N VAL A 73 9.40 -9.62 -7.81
CA VAL A 73 10.57 -10.32 -8.36
C VAL A 73 11.35 -9.47 -9.37
N SER A 74 10.88 -8.26 -9.66
CA SER A 74 11.45 -7.42 -10.73
C SER A 74 12.52 -6.45 -10.23
N MET A 75 13.47 -6.15 -11.12
CA MET A 75 14.48 -5.10 -10.96
C MET A 75 14.18 -3.88 -11.85
N GLY A 76 12.94 -3.76 -12.33
CA GLY A 76 12.43 -2.61 -13.08
C GLY A 76 12.58 -2.68 -14.61
N ARG A 77 12.79 -3.87 -15.19
CA ARG A 77 12.97 -4.06 -16.65
C ARG A 77 12.13 -5.20 -17.24
N ASP A 78 11.02 -5.59 -16.59
CA ASP A 78 10.17 -6.68 -17.12
C ASP A 78 9.40 -6.26 -18.39
N VAL A 79 9.36 -7.14 -19.39
CA VAL A 79 8.65 -6.93 -20.67
C VAL A 79 7.14 -7.14 -20.57
N ASN A 80 6.67 -7.85 -19.54
CA ASN A 80 5.24 -8.05 -19.23
C ASN A 80 4.97 -7.63 -17.77
N PRO A 81 5.02 -6.32 -17.47
CA PRO A 81 4.88 -5.84 -16.11
C PRO A 81 3.43 -5.81 -15.65
N HIS A 82 3.22 -5.98 -14.34
CA HIS A 82 1.95 -5.71 -13.66
C HIS A 82 1.85 -4.22 -13.26
N PHE A 83 2.99 -3.55 -13.10
CA PHE A 83 3.09 -2.11 -12.85
C PHE A 83 4.01 -1.44 -13.87
N THR A 84 3.57 -0.38 -14.51
CA THR A 84 4.41 0.50 -15.31
C THR A 84 4.58 1.81 -14.57
N ILE A 85 5.83 2.24 -14.36
CA ILE A 85 6.15 3.48 -13.67
C ILE A 85 6.71 4.47 -14.68
N SER A 86 6.14 5.66 -14.74
CA SER A 86 6.54 6.74 -15.63
C SER A 86 6.66 8.08 -14.90
N SER A 87 7.33 9.03 -15.55
CA SER A 87 7.42 10.41 -15.07
C SER A 87 6.94 11.37 -16.15
N SER A 88 6.00 12.24 -15.78
CA SER A 88 5.49 13.31 -16.61
C SER A 88 6.04 14.66 -16.16
N ALA A 89 6.27 15.56 -17.11
CA ALA A 89 6.59 16.96 -16.83
C ALA A 89 5.34 17.80 -16.50
N LYS A 90 4.14 17.21 -16.61
CA LYS A 90 2.87 17.90 -16.35
C LYS A 90 2.81 18.41 -14.92
N ASP A 91 2.33 19.64 -14.79
CA ASP A 91 2.01 20.25 -13.51
C ASP A 91 0.57 19.88 -13.11
N ARG A 92 0.40 19.32 -11.91
CA ARG A 92 -0.91 19.00 -11.32
C ARG A 92 -1.08 19.66 -9.94
N GLY A 93 -0.35 20.74 -9.69
CA GLY A 93 -0.34 21.40 -8.39
C GLY A 93 0.27 20.49 -7.32
N ALA A 94 -0.48 20.25 -6.24
CA ALA A 94 0.00 19.45 -5.10
C ALA A 94 0.04 17.94 -5.37
N THR A 95 -0.60 17.44 -6.43
CA THR A 95 -0.57 16.00 -6.77
C THR A 95 0.80 15.59 -7.29
N VAL A 96 1.52 14.78 -6.51
CA VAL A 96 2.89 14.34 -6.84
C VAL A 96 2.92 13.08 -7.68
N ALA A 97 1.96 12.17 -7.51
CA ALA A 97 1.80 10.96 -8.31
C ALA A 97 0.34 10.49 -8.32
N ILE A 98 0.05 9.54 -9.21
CA ILE A 98 -1.19 8.74 -9.21
C ILE A 98 -0.87 7.30 -9.62
N CYS A 99 -1.72 6.37 -9.21
CA CYS A 99 -1.80 5.01 -9.73
C CYS A 99 -3.15 4.82 -10.40
N GLU A 100 -3.14 4.56 -11.71
CA GLU A 100 -4.32 4.19 -12.47
C GLU A 100 -4.32 2.69 -12.69
N THR A 101 -5.40 2.01 -12.29
CA THR A 101 -5.50 0.55 -12.40
C THR A 101 -6.55 0.15 -13.41
N TRP A 102 -6.13 -0.66 -14.37
CA TRP A 102 -6.96 -1.22 -15.42
C TRP A 102 -7.33 -2.67 -15.07
N THR A 103 -8.62 -3.00 -14.92
CA THR A 103 -9.09 -4.34 -14.52
C THR A 103 -10.10 -4.95 -15.50
N TYR A 104 -9.89 -6.20 -15.90
CA TYR A 104 -10.72 -6.90 -16.87
C TYR A 104 -10.64 -8.42 -16.70
N LYS A 105 -11.78 -9.08 -16.86
CA LYS A 105 -11.91 -10.53 -16.91
C LYS A 105 -12.82 -10.91 -18.08
N GLY A 106 -12.25 -11.52 -19.12
CA GLY A 106 -12.79 -11.61 -20.48
C GLY A 106 -11.61 -11.55 -21.46
N THR A 107 -11.65 -10.80 -22.56
CA THR A 107 -10.45 -10.53 -23.39
C THR A 107 -9.50 -9.46 -22.79
N LYS A 108 -9.50 -9.38 -21.45
CA LYS A 108 -8.37 -9.47 -20.50
C LYS A 108 -7.27 -8.38 -20.46
N VAL A 109 -7.25 -7.71 -19.30
CA VAL A 109 -6.15 -7.08 -18.55
C VAL A 109 -6.57 -7.18 -17.08
N VAL A 110 -6.14 -8.19 -16.31
CA VAL A 110 -6.78 -8.47 -14.99
C VAL A 110 -6.24 -7.63 -13.83
N ALA A 111 -5.24 -6.79 -14.05
CA ALA A 111 -4.84 -5.63 -13.24
C ALA A 111 -3.49 -5.16 -13.81
N LYS A 112 -3.52 -4.09 -14.63
CA LYS A 112 -2.32 -3.36 -15.04
C LYS A 112 -2.35 -2.01 -14.33
N ASN A 113 -1.29 -1.72 -13.59
CA ASN A 113 -1.18 -0.53 -12.78
C ASN A 113 -0.22 0.45 -13.46
N GLU A 114 -0.64 1.69 -13.64
CA GLU A 114 0.15 2.74 -14.27
C GLU A 114 0.40 3.82 -13.24
N VAL A 115 1.62 3.83 -12.71
CA VAL A 115 2.08 4.84 -11.76
C VAL A 115 2.72 5.98 -12.54
N THR A 116 2.16 7.17 -12.41
CA THR A 116 2.68 8.37 -13.07
C THR A 116 3.06 9.41 -12.02
N THR A 117 4.35 9.76 -12.00
CA THR A 117 4.85 10.88 -11.18
C THR A 117 4.76 12.20 -11.95
N PHE A 118 4.47 13.30 -11.27
CA PHE A 118 4.29 14.63 -11.86
C PHE A 118 5.40 15.61 -11.47
N LYS A 119 5.34 16.83 -12.00
CA LYS A 119 6.36 17.87 -11.76
C LYS A 119 6.70 18.08 -10.27
N ALA A 120 5.70 18.10 -9.39
CA ALA A 120 5.90 18.29 -7.95
C ALA A 120 6.67 17.14 -7.27
N PHE A 121 6.68 15.93 -7.84
CA PHE A 121 7.49 14.81 -7.32
C PHE A 121 8.98 15.11 -7.33
N ARG A 122 9.46 15.94 -8.27
CA ARG A 122 10.89 16.19 -8.47
C ARG A 122 11.53 16.91 -7.28
N SER A 123 10.80 17.83 -6.65
CA SER A 123 11.27 18.63 -5.51
C SER A 123 11.19 17.90 -4.17
N LEU A 124 10.56 16.73 -4.10
CA LEU A 124 10.47 15.96 -2.87
C LEU A 124 11.84 15.47 -2.39
N SER A 125 11.96 15.26 -1.07
CA SER A 125 13.10 14.57 -0.48
C SER A 125 13.19 13.12 -0.99
N ALA A 126 14.36 12.48 -0.90
CA ALA A 126 14.48 11.08 -1.31
C ALA A 126 13.53 10.15 -0.53
N GLY A 127 13.34 10.42 0.78
CA GLY A 127 12.40 9.68 1.62
C GLY A 127 10.95 9.86 1.18
N ASP A 128 10.52 11.11 0.94
CA ASP A 128 9.15 11.41 0.50
C ASP A 128 8.87 10.84 -0.89
N LYS A 129 9.88 10.81 -1.78
CA LYS A 129 9.78 10.14 -3.08
C LYS A 129 9.57 8.64 -2.91
N THR A 130 10.33 7.98 -2.04
CA THR A 130 10.16 6.53 -1.80
C THR A 130 8.82 6.22 -1.14
N GLU A 131 8.39 7.02 -0.17
CA GLU A 131 7.07 6.91 0.45
C GLU A 131 5.95 7.06 -0.58
N THR A 132 6.02 8.10 -1.42
CA THR A 132 5.06 8.30 -2.53
C THR A 132 5.00 7.07 -3.43
N ILE A 133 6.15 6.54 -3.88
CA ILE A 133 6.12 5.36 -4.75
C ILE A 133 5.53 4.14 -4.03
N ALA A 134 5.90 3.90 -2.77
CA ALA A 134 5.33 2.81 -2.00
C ALA A 134 3.80 2.96 -1.84
N HIS A 135 3.31 4.18 -1.62
CA HIS A 135 1.88 4.51 -1.60
C HIS A 135 1.19 4.13 -2.92
N GLU A 136 1.73 4.56 -4.06
CA GLU A 136 1.13 4.23 -5.36
C GLU A 136 1.15 2.72 -5.66
N PHE A 137 2.17 2.00 -5.22
CA PHE A 137 2.15 0.53 -5.28
C PHE A 137 1.03 -0.06 -4.41
N GLY A 138 0.76 0.51 -3.24
CA GLY A 138 -0.36 0.09 -2.39
C GLY A 138 -1.71 0.22 -3.09
N HIS A 139 -1.93 1.31 -3.82
CA HIS A 139 -3.12 1.46 -4.68
C HIS A 139 -3.24 0.34 -5.70
N GLY A 140 -2.17 0.04 -6.46
CA GLY A 140 -2.21 -1.07 -7.42
C GLY A 140 -2.31 -2.47 -6.80
N LEU A 141 -2.06 -2.60 -5.49
CA LEU A 141 -2.33 -3.80 -4.69
C LEU A 141 -3.77 -3.83 -4.12
N GLY A 142 -4.58 -2.82 -4.42
CA GLY A 142 -6.01 -2.75 -4.07
C GLY A 142 -6.33 -1.98 -2.78
N LEU A 143 -5.33 -1.35 -2.15
CA LEU A 143 -5.52 -0.52 -0.97
C LEU A 143 -6.01 0.87 -1.36
N GLY A 144 -7.10 1.32 -0.77
CA GLY A 144 -7.54 2.71 -0.83
C GLY A 144 -6.80 3.59 0.17
N HIS A 145 -7.08 4.89 0.10
CA HIS A 145 -6.59 5.84 1.08
C HIS A 145 -7.12 5.56 2.49
N VAL A 146 -6.34 5.99 3.48
CA VAL A 146 -6.78 6.11 4.87
C VAL A 146 -6.51 7.52 5.38
N LYS A 147 -7.18 7.91 6.47
CA LYS A 147 -7.03 9.23 7.10
C LYS A 147 -6.08 9.21 8.30
N THR A 148 -5.42 8.09 8.55
CA THR A 148 -4.58 7.85 9.72
C THR A 148 -3.11 8.13 9.40
N LYS A 149 -2.48 9.04 10.16
CA LYS A 149 -1.07 9.47 9.92
C LYS A 149 -0.02 8.36 10.07
N ASN A 150 -0.43 7.15 10.43
CA ASN A 150 0.45 6.02 10.71
C ASN A 150 0.35 4.89 9.67
N ALA A 151 -0.17 5.17 8.49
CA ALA A 151 -0.29 4.23 7.39
C ALA A 151 0.24 4.88 6.12
N ILE A 152 1.00 4.13 5.31
CA ILE A 152 1.67 4.71 4.13
C ILE A 152 0.67 5.21 3.09
N MET A 153 -0.55 4.69 3.15
CA MET A 153 -1.68 5.04 2.30
C MET A 153 -2.49 6.26 2.80
N LEU A 154 -1.87 7.12 3.62
CA LEU A 154 -2.45 8.39 4.06
C LEU A 154 -2.86 9.26 2.86
N ASP A 155 -4.11 9.76 2.85
CA ASP A 155 -4.66 10.56 1.74
C ASP A 155 -3.91 11.88 1.47
N VAL A 156 -3.50 12.57 2.52
CA VAL A 156 -2.87 13.90 2.43
C VAL A 156 -1.61 13.98 3.30
N GLY A 157 -0.51 14.34 2.66
CA GLY A 157 0.78 14.57 3.32
C GLY A 157 1.65 13.33 3.38
N PHE A 158 2.64 13.36 4.28
CA PHE A 158 3.62 12.28 4.44
C PHE A 158 3.65 11.82 5.89
N THR A 159 3.69 10.50 6.07
CA THR A 159 3.96 9.83 7.34
C THR A 159 5.44 9.87 7.72
N LYS A 160 6.32 10.18 6.75
CA LYS A 160 7.79 10.11 6.85
C LYS A 160 8.28 8.67 7.06
N LYS A 161 7.55 7.70 6.52
CA LYS A 161 7.85 6.29 6.60
C LYS A 161 7.85 5.68 5.20
N ILE A 162 8.97 5.07 4.84
CA ILE A 162 9.18 4.50 3.50
C ILE A 162 8.72 3.03 3.38
N LYS A 163 8.03 2.50 4.39
CA LYS A 163 7.56 1.11 4.44
C LYS A 163 6.09 1.04 4.87
N PRO A 164 5.32 0.08 4.37
CA PRO A 164 3.97 -0.20 4.87
C PRO A 164 3.97 -0.43 6.38
N GLN A 165 2.95 0.08 7.04
CA GLN A 165 2.74 -0.03 8.47
C GLN A 165 1.72 -1.13 8.78
N THR A 166 1.48 -1.41 10.06
CA THR A 166 0.60 -2.50 10.49
C THR A 166 -0.78 -2.46 9.84
N ASP A 167 -1.36 -1.26 9.70
CA ASP A 167 -2.67 -1.08 9.07
C ASP A 167 -2.65 -1.46 7.58
N ASP A 168 -1.64 -1.00 6.85
CA ASP A 168 -1.41 -1.33 5.44
C ASP A 168 -1.24 -2.85 5.24
N LEU A 169 -0.44 -3.50 6.11
CA LEU A 169 -0.19 -4.94 6.06
C LEU A 169 -1.45 -5.76 6.37
N ASN A 170 -2.29 -5.29 7.30
CA ASN A 170 -3.59 -5.89 7.58
C ASN A 170 -4.55 -5.73 6.38
N GLY A 171 -4.52 -4.57 5.72
CA GLY A 171 -5.21 -4.33 4.45
C GLY A 171 -4.82 -5.38 3.40
N ILE A 172 -3.52 -5.55 3.14
CA ILE A 172 -2.99 -6.54 2.20
C ILE A 172 -3.43 -7.96 2.59
N LYS A 173 -3.30 -8.34 3.87
CA LYS A 173 -3.76 -9.65 4.36
C LYS A 173 -5.24 -9.88 4.08
N SER A 174 -6.07 -8.86 4.25
CA SER A 174 -7.52 -8.97 4.03
C SER A 174 -7.93 -9.11 2.55
N ILE A 175 -7.03 -8.77 1.61
CA ILE A 175 -7.24 -8.92 0.16
C ILE A 175 -6.69 -10.27 -0.31
N TYR A 176 -5.53 -10.67 0.20
CA TYR A 176 -4.74 -11.76 -0.39
C TYR A 176 -4.61 -13.05 0.44
N ARG A 177 -5.07 -13.07 1.70
CA ARG A 177 -5.19 -14.32 2.47
C ARG A 177 -6.23 -15.24 1.86
#